data_AF-A0A7X8HFK6-F1
#
_entry.id   AF-A0A7X8HFK6-F1
#
_cell.length_a   1.000
_cell.length_b   1.000
_cell.length_c   1.000
_cell.angle_alpha   90.00
_cell.angle_beta   90.00
_cell.angle_gamma   90.00
#
_symmetry.space_group_name_H-M   'P 1'
#
loop_
_entity.id
_entity.type
_entity.pdbx_description
1 polymer ?
#
loop_
_entity_poly.entity_id
_entity_poly.type
_entity_poly.pdbx_seq_one_letter_code
_entity_poly.pdbx_strand_id
1 'polypeptide(L)'
;MNRIIDHPILSAPEGRETVNFTFDGTALTGYKDEAVSSALFAAGIQTFSVHPRGDAPQGIFCANGQCSQCTVLIDGVARKACITPLAAGMDVRTLHGFPELPARDAPRGTVSGETLSTDVLVIGGGPSGLAAAAELA
;
A
#
# COMPACT_ATOMS: atom_id res chain seq x y z
N MET A 1 15.88 1.28 -14.13
CA MET A 1 15.42 1.90 -12.86
C MET A 1 14.26 2.81 -13.23
N ASN A 2 13.03 2.45 -12.87
CA ASN A 2 11.81 3.08 -13.40
C ASN A 2 11.29 4.23 -12.51
N ARG A 3 12.19 4.92 -11.80
CA ARG A 3 11.80 6.01 -10.90
C ARG A 3 11.75 7.33 -11.66
N ILE A 4 10.70 8.11 -11.40
CA ILE A 4 10.58 9.49 -11.88
C ILE A 4 11.45 10.35 -10.97
N ILE A 5 12.54 10.89 -11.52
CA ILE A 5 13.49 11.76 -10.81
C ILE A 5 13.40 13.23 -11.24
N ASP A 6 12.70 13.50 -12.34
CA ASP A 6 12.47 14.82 -12.90
C ASP A 6 10.98 14.98 -13.21
N HIS A 7 10.38 16.09 -12.77
CA HIS A 7 8.97 16.40 -12.97
C HIS A 7 8.79 17.92 -13.10
N PRO A 8 8.00 18.40 -14.08
CA PRO A 8 7.93 19.82 -14.43
C PRO A 8 7.39 20.75 -13.33
N ILE A 9 6.76 20.19 -12.30
CA ILE A 9 6.12 20.94 -11.20
C ILE A 9 6.70 20.55 -9.83
N LEU A 10 7.23 19.34 -9.67
CA LEU A 10 7.55 18.78 -8.36
C LEU A 10 9.01 18.36 -8.34
N SER A 11 9.74 18.73 -7.29
CA SER A 11 11.09 18.22 -7.06
C SER A 11 11.03 16.86 -6.37
N ALA A 12 11.92 15.95 -6.77
CA ALA A 12 12.08 14.68 -6.07
C ALA A 12 12.60 14.94 -4.64
N PRO A 13 12.05 14.30 -3.59
CA PRO A 13 12.55 14.49 -2.23
C PRO A 13 13.98 13.96 -2.11
N GLU A 14 14.87 14.78 -1.55
CA GLU A 14 16.25 14.40 -1.24
C GLU A 14 16.34 13.64 0.11
N GLY A 15 17.45 12.92 0.31
CA GLY A 15 17.76 12.32 1.61
C GLY A 15 16.83 11.19 2.07
N ARG A 16 16.06 10.57 1.16
CA ARG A 16 15.15 9.48 1.51
C ARG A 16 15.91 8.25 2.02
N GLU A 17 15.52 7.77 3.20
CA GLU A 17 16.05 6.54 3.80
C GLU A 17 15.70 5.32 2.93
N THR A 18 16.69 4.53 2.54
CA THR A 18 16.50 3.28 1.81
C THR A 18 16.40 2.10 2.76
N VAL A 19 15.52 1.14 2.45
CA VAL A 19 15.36 -0.11 3.19
C VAL A 19 15.44 -1.31 2.26
N ASN A 20 15.97 -2.42 2.79
CA ASN A 20 16.04 -3.70 2.08
C ASN A 20 14.82 -4.55 2.40
N PHE A 21 14.30 -5.25 1.40
CA PHE A 21 13.19 -6.20 1.50
C PHE A 21 13.36 -7.30 0.45
N THR A 22 12.52 -8.33 0.46
CA THR A 22 12.53 -9.37 -0.58
C THR A 22 11.23 -9.38 -1.38
N PHE A 23 11.33 -9.73 -2.66
CA PHE A 23 10.20 -10.09 -3.50
C PHE A 23 10.42 -11.47 -4.10
N ASP A 24 9.56 -12.44 -3.76
CA ASP A 24 9.68 -13.84 -4.19
C ASP A 24 11.11 -14.40 -3.96
N GLY A 25 11.68 -14.08 -2.80
CA GLY A 25 13.04 -14.47 -2.40
C GLY A 25 14.18 -13.64 -3.02
N THR A 26 13.89 -12.73 -3.95
CA THR A 26 14.88 -11.82 -4.54
C THR A 26 15.06 -10.57 -3.68
N ALA A 27 16.30 -10.25 -3.31
CA ALA A 27 16.60 -9.03 -2.54
C ALA A 27 16.36 -7.77 -3.40
N LEU A 28 15.61 -6.83 -2.84
CA LEU A 28 15.30 -5.54 -3.44
C LEU A 28 15.56 -4.40 -2.44
N THR A 29 15.70 -3.20 -2.99
CA THR A 29 15.84 -1.97 -2.21
C THR A 29 14.76 -0.98 -2.63
N GLY A 30 14.12 -0.38 -1.64
CA GLY A 30 13.13 0.69 -1.83
C GLY A 30 13.35 1.81 -0.82
N TYR A 31 12.47 2.79 -0.81
CA TYR A 31 12.49 3.85 0.20
C TYR A 31 11.52 3.53 1.33
N LYS A 32 11.95 3.79 2.56
CA LYS A 32 11.11 3.66 3.74
C LYS A 32 9.81 4.46 3.59
N ASP A 33 8.72 3.90 4.08
CA ASP A 33 7.37 4.48 4.11
C ASP A 33 6.73 4.75 2.73
N GLU A 34 7.43 4.47 1.62
CA GLU A 34 6.80 4.51 0.30
C GLU A 34 5.85 3.33 0.13
N ALA A 35 4.81 3.48 -0.71
CA ALA A 35 3.93 2.35 -0.99
C ALA A 35 4.73 1.18 -1.59
N VAL A 36 4.54 -0.04 -1.06
CA VAL A 36 5.20 -1.26 -1.57
C VAL A 36 5.06 -1.39 -3.09
N SER A 37 3.90 -1.03 -3.65
CA SER A 37 3.70 -1.04 -5.11
C SER A 37 4.68 -0.15 -5.87
N SER A 38 5.06 0.99 -5.31
CA SER A 38 6.02 1.93 -5.93
C SER A 38 7.43 1.35 -5.95
N ALA A 39 7.84 0.66 -4.87
CA ALA A 39 9.12 -0.03 -4.81
C ALA A 39 9.20 -1.18 -5.84
N LEU A 40 8.13 -1.99 -5.96
CA LEU A 40 8.05 -3.05 -6.96
C LEU A 40 8.09 -2.51 -8.39
N PHE A 41 7.32 -1.46 -8.68
CA PHE A 41 7.30 -0.85 -10.02
C PHE A 41 8.67 -0.24 -10.40
N ALA A 42 9.35 0.39 -9.43
CA ALA A 42 10.70 0.92 -9.59
C ALA A 42 11.74 -0.17 -9.92
N ALA A 43 11.54 -1.37 -9.36
CA ALA A 43 12.31 -2.58 -9.64
C ALA A 43 11.89 -3.30 -10.94
N GLY A 44 10.90 -2.78 -11.67
CA GLY A 44 10.42 -3.36 -12.94
C GLY A 44 9.38 -4.48 -12.78
N ILE A 45 8.86 -4.69 -11.57
CA ILE A 45 7.86 -5.71 -11.27
C ILE A 45 6.47 -5.10 -11.45
N GLN A 46 5.65 -5.71 -12.30
CA GLN A 46 4.29 -5.25 -12.61
C GLN A 46 3.20 -6.27 -12.25
N THR A 47 3.57 -7.53 -12.06
CA THR A 47 2.65 -8.59 -11.63
C THR A 47 2.83 -8.81 -10.13
N PHE A 48 1.75 -8.60 -9.38
CA PHE A 48 1.69 -8.68 -7.92
C PHE A 48 0.84 -9.88 -7.47
N SER A 49 -0.19 -10.22 -8.23
CA SER A 49 -1.00 -11.41 -8.01
C SER A 49 -1.44 -12.05 -9.32
N VAL A 50 -1.92 -13.28 -9.22
CA VAL A 50 -2.51 -14.03 -10.33
C VAL A 50 -3.98 -14.26 -10.00
N HIS A 51 -4.86 -13.83 -10.93
CA HIS A 51 -6.29 -13.94 -10.74
C HIS A 51 -6.71 -15.42 -10.58
N PRO A 52 -7.55 -15.79 -9.59
CA PRO A 52 -7.91 -17.19 -9.32
C PRO A 52 -8.71 -17.85 -10.45
N ARG A 53 -9.22 -17.07 -11.40
CA ARG A 53 -9.89 -17.57 -12.60
C ARG A 53 -9.12 -17.14 -13.83
N GLY A 54 -8.60 -18.10 -14.58
CA GLY A 54 -7.95 -17.87 -15.88
C GLY A 54 -6.54 -17.27 -15.79
N ASP A 55 -5.92 -17.29 -14.61
CA ASP A 55 -4.49 -17.02 -14.39
C ASP A 55 -3.98 -15.69 -14.95
N ALA A 56 -4.87 -14.70 -15.06
CA ALA A 56 -4.49 -13.38 -15.56
C ALA A 56 -3.58 -12.67 -14.54
N PRO A 57 -2.43 -12.11 -14.98
CA PRO A 57 -1.57 -11.32 -14.11
C PRO A 57 -2.30 -10.04 -13.67
N GLN A 58 -2.17 -9.69 -12.41
CA GLN A 58 -2.73 -8.48 -11.81
C GLN A 58 -1.63 -7.66 -11.14
N GLY A 59 -1.79 -6.35 -11.16
CA GLY A 59 -0.81 -5.41 -10.63
C GLY A 59 -1.45 -4.15 -10.08
N ILE A 60 -0.71 -3.05 -10.13
CA ILE A 60 -1.24 -1.74 -9.78
C ILE A 60 -2.30 -1.28 -10.80
N PHE A 61 -3.44 -0.78 -10.32
CA PHE A 61 -4.52 -0.24 -11.15
C PHE A 61 -5.07 1.07 -10.57
N CYS A 62 -5.76 1.01 -9.42
CA CYS A 62 -6.41 2.18 -8.83
C CYS A 62 -5.49 3.09 -8.00
N ALA A 63 -4.38 2.55 -7.49
CA ALA A 63 -3.44 3.22 -6.59
C ALA A 63 -4.07 3.94 -5.36
N ASN A 64 -5.27 3.52 -4.92
CA ASN A 64 -6.00 4.16 -3.82
C ASN A 64 -6.62 3.17 -2.81
N GLY A 65 -6.22 1.89 -2.89
CA GLY A 65 -6.68 0.86 -1.95
C GLY A 65 -8.06 0.27 -2.20
N GLN A 66 -8.76 0.61 -3.30
CA GLN A 66 -10.13 0.15 -3.54
C GLN A 66 -10.23 -1.16 -4.34
N CYS A 67 -9.51 -1.29 -5.47
CA CYS A 67 -9.75 -2.41 -6.41
C CYS A 67 -9.18 -3.76 -5.97
N SER A 68 -8.22 -3.78 -5.05
CA SER A 68 -7.52 -4.99 -4.56
C SER A 68 -6.72 -5.79 -5.61
N GLN A 69 -6.56 -5.31 -6.85
CA GLN A 69 -5.70 -5.97 -7.86
C GLN A 69 -4.21 -5.93 -7.49
N CYS A 70 -3.80 -4.95 -6.69
CA CYS A 70 -2.43 -4.83 -6.20
C CYS A 70 -2.13 -5.67 -4.95
N THR A 71 -2.90 -6.73 -4.70
CA THR A 71 -2.72 -7.54 -3.50
C THR A 71 -1.45 -8.38 -3.64
N VAL A 72 -0.64 -8.39 -2.59
CA VAL A 72 0.53 -9.24 -2.43
C VAL A 72 0.43 -9.94 -1.08
N LEU A 73 1.26 -10.96 -0.87
CA LEU A 73 1.53 -11.47 0.46
C LEU A 73 2.69 -10.67 1.06
N ILE A 74 2.51 -10.13 2.27
CA ILE A 74 3.57 -9.50 3.06
C ILE A 74 3.63 -10.26 4.37
N ASP A 75 4.76 -10.90 4.63
CA ASP A 75 4.98 -11.75 5.82
C ASP A 75 3.88 -12.81 5.97
N GLY A 76 3.47 -13.41 4.85
CA GLY A 76 2.41 -14.41 4.78
C GLY A 76 0.97 -13.87 4.83
N VAL A 77 0.78 -12.55 4.95
CA VAL A 77 -0.55 -11.94 5.06
C VAL A 77 -0.90 -11.13 3.82
N ALA A 78 -2.11 -11.32 3.30
CA ALA A 78 -2.61 -10.52 2.18
C ALA A 78 -2.71 -9.03 2.55
N ARG A 79 -2.06 -8.19 1.75
CA ARG A 79 -2.03 -6.73 1.91
C ARG A 79 -2.12 -6.05 0.55
N LYS A 80 -2.69 -4.84 0.53
CA LYS A 80 -2.80 -4.01 -0.68
C LYS A 80 -1.51 -3.22 -0.86
N ALA A 81 -0.67 -3.58 -1.83
CA ALA A 81 0.65 -2.98 -2.01
C ALA A 81 0.62 -1.44 -2.20
N CYS A 82 -0.46 -0.89 -2.75
CA CYS A 82 -0.57 0.55 -3.02
C CYS A 82 -0.79 1.45 -1.80
N ILE A 83 -1.16 0.89 -0.65
CA ILE A 83 -1.39 1.66 0.58
C ILE A 83 -0.59 1.12 1.77
N THR A 84 0.13 0.00 1.59
CA THR A 84 1.04 -0.51 2.62
C THR A 84 2.37 0.21 2.54
N PRO A 85 2.84 0.87 3.61
CA PRO A 85 4.18 1.47 3.65
C PRO A 85 5.26 0.39 3.70
N LEU A 86 6.33 0.58 2.92
CA LEU A 86 7.48 -0.30 2.89
C LEU A 86 8.31 -0.18 4.17
N ALA A 87 8.66 -1.32 4.77
CA ALA A 87 9.56 -1.39 5.91
C ALA A 87 10.73 -2.34 5.64
N ALA A 88 11.82 -2.16 6.38
CA ALA A 88 12.98 -3.03 6.30
C ALA A 88 12.63 -4.47 6.70
N GLY A 89 13.16 -5.43 5.96
CA GLY A 89 13.02 -6.85 6.24
C GLY A 89 11.69 -7.48 5.81
N MET A 90 10.79 -6.74 5.17
CA MET A 90 9.54 -7.31 4.64
C MET A 90 9.81 -8.46 3.66
N ASP A 91 9.12 -9.59 3.84
CA ASP A 91 9.05 -10.66 2.85
C ASP A 91 7.79 -10.49 2.00
N VAL A 92 7.95 -9.92 0.81
CA VAL A 92 6.87 -9.70 -0.15
C VAL A 92 6.83 -10.85 -1.15
N ARG A 93 5.66 -11.39 -1.44
CA ARG A 93 5.49 -12.46 -2.42
C ARG A 93 4.29 -12.27 -3.33
N THR A 94 4.39 -12.82 -4.53
CA THR A 94 3.28 -12.91 -5.46
C THR A 94 2.13 -13.69 -4.84
N LEU A 95 0.92 -13.15 -4.88
CA LEU A 95 -0.27 -13.87 -4.46
C LEU A 95 -0.79 -14.74 -5.61
N HIS A 96 -0.82 -16.05 -5.41
CA HIS A 96 -1.44 -16.99 -6.36
C HIS A 96 -2.83 -17.40 -5.86
N GLY A 97 -3.87 -17.04 -6.60
CA GLY A 97 -5.25 -17.40 -6.26
C GLY A 97 -5.77 -16.65 -5.03
N PHE A 98 -6.37 -17.37 -4.08
CA PHE A 98 -6.90 -16.80 -2.84
C PHE A 98 -5.89 -16.92 -1.71
N PRO A 99 -5.74 -15.90 -0.86
CA PRO A 99 -4.89 -16.01 0.32
C PRO A 99 -5.52 -16.96 1.33
N GLU A 100 -4.68 -17.72 2.03
CA GLU A 100 -5.11 -18.50 3.17
C GLU A 100 -5.49 -17.59 4.34
N LEU A 101 -6.59 -17.93 5.01
CA LEU A 101 -6.95 -17.23 6.24
C LEU A 101 -5.96 -17.65 7.34
N PRO A 102 -5.35 -16.70 8.07
CA PRO A 102 -4.50 -17.05 9.19
C PRO A 102 -5.33 -17.79 10.24
N ALA A 103 -4.77 -18.88 10.80
CA ALA A 103 -5.37 -19.65 11.89
C ALA A 103 -5.41 -18.79 13.16
N ARG A 104 -6.44 -17.94 13.28
CA ARG A 104 -6.60 -17.00 14.39
C ARG A 104 -8.00 -17.11 14.95
N ASP A 105 -8.18 -18.10 15.82
CA ASP A 105 -9.46 -18.41 16.45
C ASP A 105 -9.63 -17.75 17.84
N ALA A 106 -8.60 -17.04 18.30
CA ALA A 106 -8.68 -16.30 19.55
C ALA A 106 -9.69 -15.12 19.43
N PRO A 107 -10.55 -14.90 20.45
CA PRO A 107 -11.42 -13.73 20.50
C PRO A 107 -10.62 -12.46 20.26
N ARG A 108 -11.18 -11.51 19.49
CA ARG A 108 -10.57 -10.18 19.38
C ARG A 108 -10.55 -9.56 20.78
N GLY A 109 -9.39 -9.07 21.20
CA GLY A 109 -9.27 -8.32 22.45
C GLY A 109 -10.19 -7.10 22.45
N THR A 110 -10.45 -6.56 23.65
CA THR A 110 -11.24 -5.35 23.81
C THR A 110 -10.57 -4.20 23.04
N VAL A 111 -11.30 -3.62 22.08
CA VAL A 111 -10.85 -2.42 21.38
C VAL A 111 -11.36 -1.23 22.17
N SER A 112 -10.46 -0.37 22.64
CA SER A 112 -10.84 0.91 23.23
C SER A 112 -11.36 1.82 22.12
N GLY A 113 -12.62 2.23 22.22
CA GLY A 113 -13.18 3.29 21.38
C GLY A 113 -13.01 4.64 22.06
N GLU A 114 -12.74 5.67 21.27
CA GLU A 114 -12.85 7.06 21.69
C GLU A 114 -14.21 7.62 21.21
N THR A 115 -14.84 8.47 22.00
CA THR A 115 -16.05 9.19 21.59
C THR A 115 -15.72 10.66 21.47
N LEU A 116 -15.88 11.20 20.28
CA LEU A 116 -15.68 12.61 19.97
C LEU A 116 -17.04 13.25 19.68
N SER A 117 -17.21 14.50 20.13
CA SER A 117 -18.38 15.32 19.80
C SER A 117 -17.92 16.53 19.01
N THR A 118 -18.63 16.83 17.92
CA THR A 118 -18.37 17.97 17.03
C THR A 118 -19.70 18.39 16.38
N ASP A 119 -19.82 19.65 15.98
CA ASP A 119 -20.98 20.13 15.25
C ASP A 119 -21.02 19.58 13.82
N VAL A 120 -19.85 19.50 13.17
CA VAL A 120 -19.70 18.99 11.80
C VAL A 120 -18.46 18.09 11.69
N LEU A 121 -18.62 16.95 11.00
CA LEU A 121 -17.53 16.03 10.63
C LEU A 121 -17.37 16.04 9.11
N VAL A 122 -16.20 16.47 8.62
CA VAL A 122 -15.84 16.40 7.20
C VAL A 122 -15.09 15.11 6.91
N ILE A 123 -15.64 14.26 6.04
CA ILE A 123 -15.00 12.97 5.64
C ILE A 123 -14.34 13.13 4.27
N GLY A 124 -13.00 13.13 4.27
CA GLY A 124 -12.15 13.18 3.08
C GLY A 124 -11.42 14.51 2.90
N GLY A 125 -10.09 14.47 2.88
CA GLY A 125 -9.21 15.66 2.80
C GLY A 125 -8.86 16.12 1.37
N GLY A 126 -9.75 15.88 0.40
CA GLY A 126 -9.59 16.41 -0.95
C GLY A 126 -9.92 17.92 -1.02
N PRO A 127 -9.82 18.56 -2.20
CA PRO A 127 -10.07 19.99 -2.35
C PRO A 127 -11.42 20.46 -1.78
N SER A 128 -12.50 19.71 -2.04
CA SER A 128 -13.83 20.03 -1.53
C SER A 128 -13.93 19.89 0.00
N GLY A 129 -13.28 18.88 0.58
CA GLY A 129 -13.29 18.68 2.03
C GLY A 129 -12.45 19.72 2.76
N LEU A 130 -11.29 20.09 2.21
CA LEU A 130 -10.48 21.18 2.73
C LEU A 130 -11.21 22.52 2.65
N ALA A 131 -11.89 22.81 1.53
CA ALA A 131 -12.70 24.02 1.40
C ALA A 131 -13.85 24.04 2.41
N ALA A 132 -14.60 22.94 2.54
CA ALA A 132 -15.67 22.83 3.53
C ALA A 132 -15.15 23.02 4.97
N ALA A 133 -14.02 22.38 5.32
CA ALA A 133 -13.41 22.53 6.63
C ALA A 133 -12.92 23.96 6.89
N ALA A 134 -12.40 24.66 5.88
CA ALA A 134 -11.95 26.04 6.01
C ALA A 134 -13.09 27.03 6.27
N GLU A 135 -14.27 26.81 5.68
CA GLU A 135 -15.46 27.64 5.92
C GLU A 135 -16.12 27.37 7.29
N LEU A 136 -15.82 26.22 7.89
CA LEU A 136 -16.33 25.79 9.19
C LEU A 136 -15.34 26.05 10.35
N ALA A 137 -14.14 26.59 10.04
CA ALA A 137 -13.05 26.83 10.98
C ALA A 137 -13.17 28.17 11.75
#